data_AF-A0A961JT55-F1
#
_entry.id   AF-A0A961JT55-F1
#
_cell.length_a   1.000
_cell.length_b   1.000
_cell.length_c   1.000
_cell.angle_alpha   90.00
_cell.angle_beta   90.00
_cell.angle_gamma   90.00
#
_symmetry.space_group_name_H-M   'P 1'
#
loop_
_entity.id
_entity.type
_entity.pdbx_description
1 polymer ?
#
loop_
_entity_poly.entity_id
_entity_poly.type
_entity_poly.pdbx_seq_one_letter_code
_entity_poly.pdbx_strand_id
1 'polypeptide(L)'
;MANKSVFASTVGRLLPKADALNAHAAPAYAYSDAHALAQLAMTGTFGALYYSDPADELTRTVALAEAVEPMYLAQTAIHARAKGHMKDMPAVLLAVLARRDPVLFRAAFGRVVDNGRMLRTFVQVVRSGQTGRKSLGSAPKAMIQDWLNGASDRALLMASIGNDPSLADVIRMVHPRPATRDREALYAWLIGRPCDVSLLPQALQDWLAFRKTGKGEVPDVPFQMLTQLELSPAQWAQIARGGSWQMVRQGLNTFLRHGAFGEAGTVEDVAALLRDEEAIRKARVFPYQLMVAAQNVDAAMPRAIVEALHDAMEIAARNVPKIAGQVVVAPDVSGSMTWAVTGQRVGATSKVRHV
;
A
#
# COMPACT_ATOMS: atom_id res chain seq x y z
N MET A 1 17.25 -54.05 -24.12
CA MET A 1 15.92 -53.43 -24.29
C MET A 1 16.14 -51.94 -24.51
N ALA A 2 15.67 -51.34 -25.61
CA ALA A 2 15.89 -49.93 -25.89
C ALA A 2 15.23 -49.03 -24.83
N ASN A 3 15.93 -47.99 -24.38
CA ASN A 3 15.42 -47.09 -23.36
C ASN A 3 14.26 -46.25 -23.93
N LYS A 4 13.02 -46.66 -23.63
CA LYS A 4 11.81 -46.05 -24.16
C LYS A 4 11.66 -44.56 -23.81
N SER A 5 12.32 -44.06 -22.75
CA SER A 5 12.30 -42.63 -22.42
C SER A 5 13.17 -41.78 -23.36
N VAL A 6 14.25 -42.36 -23.90
CA VAL A 6 15.17 -41.68 -24.84
C VAL A 6 14.63 -41.67 -26.27
N PHE A 7 13.83 -42.68 -26.64
CA PHE A 7 13.22 -42.80 -27.98
C PHE A 7 11.77 -42.31 -28.06
N ALA A 8 11.27 -41.61 -27.03
CA ALA A 8 9.94 -41.00 -27.02
C ALA A 8 9.88 -39.73 -27.91
N SER A 9 10.02 -39.92 -29.23
CA SER A 9 10.09 -38.83 -30.22
C SER A 9 8.75 -38.13 -30.51
N THR A 10 7.64 -38.74 -30.10
CA THR A 10 6.29 -38.28 -30.48
C THR A 10 5.71 -37.26 -29.50
N VAL A 11 6.05 -37.37 -28.20
CA VAL A 11 5.51 -36.47 -27.17
C VAL A 11 6.05 -35.04 -27.35
N GLY A 12 7.34 -34.88 -27.62
CA GLY A 12 7.95 -33.56 -27.86
C GLY A 12 7.47 -32.87 -29.14
N ARG A 13 6.95 -33.61 -30.12
CA ARG A 13 6.37 -33.06 -31.36
C ARG A 13 4.94 -32.54 -31.19
N LEU A 14 4.22 -33.01 -30.17
CA LEU A 14 2.83 -32.63 -29.86
C LEU A 14 2.74 -31.49 -28.84
N LEU A 15 3.85 -31.18 -28.16
CA LEU A 15 3.94 -30.03 -27.29
C LEU A 15 4.09 -28.76 -28.12
N PRO A 16 3.48 -27.62 -27.69
CA PRO A 16 3.71 -26.33 -28.33
C PRO A 16 5.21 -26.06 -28.42
N LYS A 17 5.68 -25.51 -29.53
CA LYS A 17 7.08 -25.08 -29.60
C LYS A 17 7.25 -23.84 -28.73
N ALA A 18 8.34 -23.81 -27.97
CA ALA A 18 8.77 -22.60 -27.28
C ALA A 18 8.91 -21.45 -28.29
N ASP A 19 8.35 -20.29 -27.95
CA ASP A 19 8.30 -19.08 -28.77
C ASP A 19 9.04 -17.90 -28.13
N ALA A 20 9.69 -18.13 -26.97
CA ALA A 20 10.48 -17.14 -26.25
C ALA A 20 11.72 -17.77 -25.61
N LEU A 21 12.58 -16.90 -25.06
CA LEU A 21 13.71 -17.27 -24.21
C LEU A 21 13.55 -16.60 -22.84
N ASN A 22 13.92 -17.29 -21.77
CA ASN A 22 13.96 -16.71 -20.43
C ASN A 22 15.25 -15.91 -20.18
N ALA A 23 15.42 -15.36 -18.98
CA ALA A 23 16.59 -14.56 -18.60
C ALA A 23 17.94 -15.32 -18.66
N HIS A 24 17.92 -16.66 -18.68
CA HIS A 24 19.10 -17.51 -18.86
C HIS A 24 19.23 -18.04 -20.29
N ALA A 25 18.54 -17.42 -21.24
CA ALA A 25 18.48 -17.84 -22.65
C ALA A 25 17.98 -19.28 -22.88
N ALA A 26 17.22 -19.84 -21.93
CA ALA A 26 16.60 -21.15 -22.10
C ALA A 26 15.22 -21.02 -22.77
N PRO A 27 14.78 -22.00 -23.58
CA PRO A 27 13.48 -21.99 -24.24
C PRO A 27 12.30 -21.83 -23.25
N ALA A 28 11.37 -20.93 -23.57
CA ALA A 28 10.20 -20.61 -22.77
C ALA A 28 8.99 -20.25 -23.66
N TYR A 29 7.84 -20.01 -23.02
CA TYR A 29 6.63 -19.54 -23.70
C TYR A 29 6.33 -18.09 -23.35
N ALA A 30 6.07 -17.27 -24.36
CA ALA A 30 5.66 -15.89 -24.18
C ALA A 30 4.25 -15.83 -23.56
N TYR A 31 4.08 -14.96 -22.57
CA TYR A 31 2.75 -14.58 -22.14
C TYR A 31 2.12 -13.63 -23.15
N SER A 32 0.81 -13.73 -23.36
CA SER A 32 0.04 -12.65 -23.98
C SER A 32 0.20 -11.35 -23.17
N ASP A 33 0.09 -10.20 -23.81
CA ASP A 33 0.22 -8.89 -23.12
C ASP A 33 -0.74 -8.75 -21.94
N ALA A 34 -1.99 -9.23 -22.10
CA ALA A 34 -3.00 -9.21 -21.04
C ALA A 34 -2.58 -10.04 -19.81
N HIS A 35 -2.03 -11.23 -20.04
CA HIS A 35 -1.49 -12.09 -18.98
C HIS A 35 -0.29 -11.41 -18.32
N ALA A 36 0.69 -10.97 -19.11
CA ALA A 36 1.91 -10.35 -18.60
C ALA A 36 1.60 -9.11 -17.75
N LEU A 37 0.65 -8.28 -18.20
CA LEU A 37 0.18 -7.12 -17.44
C LEU A 37 -0.50 -7.54 -16.13
N ALA A 38 -1.38 -8.54 -16.15
CA ALA A 38 -2.06 -9.00 -14.94
C ALA A 38 -1.10 -9.56 -13.89
N GLN A 39 -0.08 -10.32 -14.33
CA GLN A 39 0.97 -10.83 -13.46
C GLN A 39 1.74 -9.66 -12.83
N LEU A 40 2.30 -8.77 -13.64
CA LEU A 40 3.03 -7.60 -13.14
C LEU A 40 2.17 -6.71 -12.24
N ALA A 41 0.89 -6.53 -12.59
CA ALA A 41 -0.03 -5.71 -11.82
C ALA A 41 -0.20 -6.19 -10.36
N MET A 42 -0.04 -7.49 -10.13
CA MET A 42 -0.24 -8.13 -8.83
C MET A 42 1.06 -8.45 -8.09
N THR A 43 2.16 -8.65 -8.81
CA THR A 43 3.44 -9.09 -8.21
C THR A 43 4.56 -8.05 -8.33
N GLY A 44 4.43 -7.08 -9.23
CA GLY A 44 5.43 -6.05 -9.48
C GLY A 44 5.54 -5.06 -8.33
N THR A 45 6.77 -4.67 -7.98
CA THR A 45 7.03 -3.79 -6.83
C THR A 45 7.79 -2.52 -7.19
N PHE A 46 8.22 -2.36 -8.45
CA PHE A 46 9.18 -1.35 -8.88
C PHE A 46 10.39 -1.30 -7.91
N GLY A 47 10.88 -2.48 -7.53
CA GLY A 47 12.06 -2.69 -6.71
C GLY A 47 13.09 -3.47 -7.51
N ALA A 48 14.38 -3.32 -7.20
CA ALA A 48 15.42 -4.07 -7.89
C ALA A 48 15.30 -5.56 -7.51
N LEU A 49 14.76 -6.37 -8.42
CA LEU A 49 14.61 -7.82 -8.27
C LEU A 49 15.77 -8.53 -8.98
N TYR A 50 15.88 -9.85 -8.79
CA TYR A 50 17.01 -10.65 -9.28
C TYR A 50 17.26 -10.48 -10.80
N TYR A 51 16.19 -10.37 -11.59
CA TYR A 51 16.25 -10.28 -13.06
C TYR A 51 15.79 -8.93 -13.63
N SER A 52 15.46 -7.94 -12.79
CA SER A 52 14.87 -6.69 -13.29
C SER A 52 15.23 -5.47 -12.45
N ASP A 53 15.65 -4.41 -13.14
CA ASP A 53 15.77 -3.06 -12.59
C ASP A 53 14.39 -2.37 -12.51
N PRO A 54 14.14 -1.50 -11.51
CA PRO A 54 12.88 -0.76 -11.42
C PRO A 54 12.52 0.04 -12.69
N ALA A 55 13.50 0.61 -13.40
CA ALA A 55 13.25 1.39 -14.61
C ALA A 55 12.79 0.48 -15.77
N ASP A 56 13.36 -0.71 -15.88
CA ASP A 56 12.95 -1.72 -16.87
C ASP A 56 11.55 -2.25 -16.56
N GLU A 57 11.25 -2.51 -15.29
CA GLU A 57 9.91 -2.94 -14.86
C GLU A 57 8.85 -1.87 -15.17
N LEU A 58 9.15 -0.59 -14.91
CA LEU A 58 8.26 0.52 -15.26
C LEU A 58 8.06 0.62 -16.77
N THR A 59 9.13 0.57 -17.54
CA THR A 59 9.09 0.64 -19.01
C THR A 59 8.22 -0.49 -19.58
N ARG A 60 8.45 -1.73 -19.11
CA ARG A 60 7.67 -2.90 -19.50
C ARG A 60 6.19 -2.76 -19.10
N THR A 61 5.93 -2.28 -17.89
CA THR A 61 4.56 -2.06 -17.39
C THR A 61 3.81 -1.06 -18.27
N VAL A 62 4.44 0.07 -18.59
CA VAL A 62 3.83 1.08 -19.48
C VAL A 62 3.59 0.50 -20.86
N ALA A 63 4.56 -0.19 -21.45
CA ALA A 63 4.40 -0.81 -22.78
C ALA A 63 3.23 -1.79 -22.82
N LEU A 64 3.11 -2.68 -21.83
CA LEU A 64 1.99 -3.61 -21.72
C LEU A 64 0.66 -2.88 -21.49
N ALA A 65 0.66 -1.84 -20.67
CA ALA A 65 -0.52 -1.00 -20.44
C ALA A 65 -0.96 -0.24 -21.70
N GLU A 66 -0.05 0.11 -22.61
CA GLU A 66 -0.40 0.66 -23.93
C GLU A 66 -0.99 -0.40 -24.87
N ALA A 67 -0.46 -1.63 -24.82
CA ALA A 67 -0.81 -2.70 -25.76
C ALA A 67 -2.19 -3.31 -25.51
N VAL A 68 -2.64 -3.40 -24.25
CA VAL A 68 -3.93 -4.01 -23.91
C VAL A 68 -5.12 -3.09 -24.21
N GLU A 69 -6.32 -3.67 -24.32
CA GLU A 69 -7.57 -2.91 -24.46
C GLU A 69 -7.83 -1.99 -23.24
N PRO A 70 -8.33 -0.75 -23.43
CA PRO A 70 -8.55 0.21 -22.32
C PRO A 70 -9.45 -0.32 -21.20
N MET A 71 -10.49 -1.11 -21.53
CA MET A 71 -11.36 -1.74 -20.54
C MET A 71 -10.58 -2.72 -19.65
N TYR A 72 -9.72 -3.54 -20.25
CA TYR A 72 -8.88 -4.49 -19.53
C TYR A 72 -7.87 -3.77 -18.62
N LEU A 73 -7.26 -2.68 -19.12
CA LEU A 73 -6.37 -1.83 -18.32
C LEU A 73 -7.08 -1.26 -17.09
N ALA A 74 -8.31 -0.73 -17.27
CA ALA A 74 -9.11 -0.19 -16.18
C ALA A 74 -9.45 -1.25 -15.13
N GLN A 75 -9.90 -2.43 -15.58
CA GLN A 75 -10.20 -3.57 -14.70
C GLN A 75 -8.96 -4.04 -13.94
N THR A 76 -7.81 -4.10 -14.61
CA THR A 76 -6.53 -4.50 -14.01
C THR A 76 -6.08 -3.52 -12.94
N ALA A 77 -6.15 -2.21 -13.20
CA ALA A 77 -5.81 -1.17 -12.22
C ALA A 77 -6.70 -1.27 -10.96
N ILE A 78 -8.00 -1.46 -11.15
CA ILE A 78 -8.95 -1.65 -10.05
C ILE A 78 -8.65 -2.93 -9.28
N HIS A 79 -8.38 -4.04 -9.98
CA HIS A 79 -8.13 -5.33 -9.34
C HIS A 79 -6.83 -5.31 -8.52
N ALA A 80 -5.76 -4.74 -9.07
CA ALA A 80 -4.48 -4.56 -8.38
C ALA A 80 -4.66 -3.77 -7.08
N ARG A 81 -5.49 -2.71 -7.10
CA ARG A 81 -5.80 -1.95 -5.88
C ARG A 81 -6.68 -2.74 -4.90
N ALA A 82 -7.80 -3.27 -5.38
CA ALA A 82 -8.87 -3.80 -4.52
C ALA A 82 -8.57 -5.20 -3.95
N LYS A 83 -7.78 -6.00 -4.66
CA LYS A 83 -7.44 -7.39 -4.29
C LYS A 83 -5.95 -7.56 -4.00
N GLY A 84 -5.09 -6.94 -4.80
CA GLY A 84 -3.64 -6.96 -4.57
C GLY A 84 -3.18 -5.99 -3.48
N HIS A 85 -4.02 -5.04 -3.08
CA HIS A 85 -3.67 -3.96 -2.14
C HIS A 85 -2.43 -3.15 -2.60
N MET A 86 -2.19 -3.14 -3.91
CA MET A 86 -1.06 -2.47 -4.54
C MET A 86 -1.20 -0.95 -4.46
N LYS A 87 -0.08 -0.24 -4.61
CA LYS A 87 0.00 1.23 -4.49
C LYS A 87 0.48 1.86 -5.80
N ASP A 88 1.76 1.74 -6.10
CA ASP A 88 2.37 2.44 -7.23
C ASP A 88 1.88 1.89 -8.56
N MET A 89 1.79 0.57 -8.68
CA MET A 89 1.32 -0.14 -9.87
C MET A 89 -0.07 0.32 -10.36
N PRO A 90 -1.15 0.27 -9.55
CA PRO A 90 -2.45 0.74 -10.03
C PRO A 90 -2.49 2.25 -10.31
N ALA A 91 -1.64 3.06 -9.66
CA ALA A 91 -1.51 4.48 -9.99
C ALA A 91 -0.85 4.71 -11.37
N VAL A 92 0.16 3.91 -11.72
CA VAL A 92 0.78 3.88 -13.07
C VAL A 92 -0.26 3.51 -14.13
N LEU A 93 -0.99 2.41 -13.92
CA LEU A 93 -2.02 1.97 -14.86
C LEU A 93 -3.13 3.01 -15.03
N LEU A 94 -3.56 3.64 -13.94
CA LEU A 94 -4.55 4.72 -13.97
C LEU A 94 -4.05 5.97 -14.71
N ALA A 95 -2.76 6.30 -14.59
CA ALA A 95 -2.16 7.43 -15.30
C ALA A 95 -2.07 7.19 -16.82
N VAL A 96 -1.74 5.96 -17.23
CA VAL A 96 -1.82 5.55 -18.65
C VAL A 96 -3.27 5.62 -19.15
N LEU A 97 -4.22 5.08 -18.38
CA LEU A 97 -5.65 5.11 -18.73
C LEU A 97 -6.18 6.54 -18.87
N ALA A 98 -5.75 7.48 -18.04
CA ALA A 98 -6.15 8.89 -18.12
C ALA A 98 -5.86 9.54 -19.47
N ARG A 99 -4.85 9.06 -20.19
CA ARG A 99 -4.49 9.51 -21.54
C ARG A 99 -5.24 8.74 -22.62
N ARG A 100 -5.40 7.43 -22.44
CA ARG A 100 -5.99 6.53 -23.46
C ARG A 100 -7.52 6.62 -23.50
N ASP A 101 -8.17 6.66 -22.35
CA ASP A 101 -9.62 6.69 -22.24
C ASP A 101 -10.06 7.51 -21.01
N PRO A 102 -10.35 8.82 -21.19
CA PRO A 102 -10.81 9.69 -20.10
C PRO A 102 -12.14 9.27 -19.47
N VAL A 103 -13.00 8.52 -20.18
CA VAL A 103 -14.30 8.06 -19.66
C VAL A 103 -14.08 6.93 -18.67
N LEU A 104 -13.33 5.90 -19.08
CA LEU A 104 -12.96 4.79 -18.21
C LEU A 104 -12.06 5.24 -17.05
N PHE A 105 -11.17 6.21 -17.28
CA PHE A 105 -10.40 6.83 -16.21
C PHE A 105 -11.28 7.41 -15.11
N ARG A 106 -12.30 8.21 -15.45
CA ARG A 106 -13.23 8.77 -14.46
C ARG A 106 -13.96 7.67 -13.69
N ALA A 107 -14.41 6.62 -14.38
CA ALA A 107 -15.07 5.48 -13.76
C ALA A 107 -14.15 4.67 -12.83
N ALA A 108 -12.84 4.59 -13.14
CA ALA A 108 -11.86 3.85 -12.36
C ALA A 108 -11.25 4.68 -11.21
N PHE A 109 -11.19 6.00 -11.32
CA PHE A 109 -10.43 6.89 -10.44
C PHE A 109 -10.74 6.66 -8.96
N GLY A 110 -12.00 6.77 -8.52
CA GLY A 110 -12.37 6.61 -7.12
C GLY A 110 -12.21 5.17 -6.58
N ARG A 111 -12.08 4.17 -7.46
CA ARG A 111 -11.85 2.77 -7.09
C ARG A 111 -10.36 2.45 -6.92
N VAL A 112 -9.48 3.27 -7.50
CA VAL A 112 -8.02 3.17 -7.36
C VAL A 112 -7.50 4.16 -6.32
N VAL A 113 -7.95 5.41 -6.39
CA VAL A 113 -7.60 6.53 -5.52
C VAL A 113 -8.57 6.62 -4.36
N ASP A 114 -8.48 5.64 -3.47
CA ASP A 114 -9.38 5.47 -2.32
C ASP A 114 -8.93 6.23 -1.06
N ASN A 115 -7.72 6.80 -1.05
CA ASN A 115 -7.17 7.55 0.07
C ASN A 115 -6.11 8.58 -0.37
N GLY A 116 -5.70 9.44 0.57
CA GLY A 116 -4.73 10.51 0.31
C GLY A 116 -3.33 10.03 -0.10
N ARG A 117 -2.90 8.85 0.35
CA ARG A 117 -1.63 8.26 -0.13
C ARG A 117 -1.75 7.95 -1.61
N MET A 118 -2.80 7.25 -2.03
CA MET A 118 -3.03 6.92 -3.44
C MET A 118 -3.18 8.17 -4.30
N LEU A 119 -3.81 9.23 -3.77
CA LEU A 119 -3.93 10.52 -4.46
C LEU A 119 -2.55 11.10 -4.79
N ARG A 120 -1.67 11.17 -3.80
CA ARG A 120 -0.31 11.69 -3.99
C ARG A 120 0.54 10.79 -4.87
N THR A 121 0.44 9.46 -4.72
CA THR A 121 1.12 8.51 -5.61
C THR A 121 0.69 8.72 -7.06
N PHE A 122 -0.61 8.86 -7.34
CA PHE A 122 -1.09 9.16 -8.69
C PHE A 122 -0.55 10.48 -9.22
N VAL A 123 -0.58 11.56 -8.41
CA VAL A 123 -0.01 12.85 -8.81
C VAL A 123 1.50 12.73 -9.07
N GLN A 124 2.24 12.01 -8.24
CA GLN A 124 3.67 11.78 -8.42
C GLN A 124 3.97 11.06 -9.73
N VAL A 125 3.23 9.99 -10.02
CA VAL A 125 3.34 9.23 -11.28
C VAL A 125 3.11 10.15 -12.48
N VAL A 126 2.05 10.96 -12.47
CA VAL A 126 1.79 11.90 -13.57
C VAL A 126 2.91 12.94 -13.68
N ARG A 127 3.36 13.53 -12.57
CA ARG A 127 4.43 14.55 -12.58
C ARG A 127 5.79 14.02 -13.00
N SER A 128 6.01 12.71 -12.89
CA SER A 128 7.25 12.07 -13.34
C SER A 128 7.43 12.15 -14.86
N GLY A 129 6.33 12.27 -15.63
CA GLY A 129 6.38 12.24 -17.09
C GLY A 129 6.53 10.84 -17.69
N GLN A 130 6.77 9.81 -16.88
CA GLN A 130 7.05 8.43 -17.34
C GLN A 130 5.86 7.75 -18.03
N THR A 131 4.64 8.28 -17.84
CA THR A 131 3.41 7.80 -18.48
C THR A 131 2.96 8.68 -19.67
N GLY A 132 3.86 9.54 -20.16
CA GLY A 132 3.69 10.35 -21.39
C GLY A 132 3.18 11.77 -21.19
N ARG A 133 2.66 12.13 -20.00
CA ARG A 133 2.36 13.54 -19.65
C ARG A 133 3.02 13.88 -18.33
N LYS A 134 3.54 15.11 -18.22
CA LYS A 134 4.15 15.66 -16.99
C LYS A 134 3.18 16.53 -16.17
N SER A 135 1.98 16.77 -16.68
CA SER A 135 0.98 17.67 -16.10
C SER A 135 -0.40 17.03 -16.00
N LEU A 136 -1.22 17.53 -15.06
CA LEU A 136 -2.61 17.12 -14.90
C LEU A 136 -3.45 17.77 -16.01
N GLY A 137 -4.01 16.95 -16.91
CA GLY A 137 -5.05 17.37 -17.83
C GLY A 137 -6.37 17.67 -17.12
N SER A 138 -7.37 18.16 -17.87
CA SER A 138 -8.66 18.57 -17.31
C SER A 138 -9.39 17.46 -16.55
N ALA A 139 -9.38 16.22 -17.06
CA ALA A 139 -10.02 15.08 -16.40
C ALA A 139 -9.34 14.70 -15.06
N PRO A 140 -8.02 14.43 -15.00
CA PRO A 140 -7.33 14.22 -13.72
C PRO A 140 -7.48 15.37 -12.73
N LYS A 141 -7.36 16.62 -13.20
CA LYS A 141 -7.52 17.80 -12.34
C LYS A 141 -8.90 17.85 -11.69
N ALA A 142 -9.96 17.67 -12.48
CA ALA A 142 -11.34 17.64 -11.99
C ALA A 142 -11.53 16.53 -10.95
N MET A 143 -11.05 15.31 -11.21
CA MET A 143 -11.22 14.20 -10.26
C MET A 143 -10.47 14.38 -8.95
N ILE A 144 -9.30 15.02 -8.98
CA ILE A 144 -8.57 15.37 -7.76
C ILE A 144 -9.33 16.47 -6.99
N GLN A 145 -9.88 17.48 -7.67
CA GLN A 145 -10.70 18.52 -7.03
C GLN A 145 -11.94 17.91 -6.37
N ASP A 146 -12.64 17.01 -7.06
CA ASP A 146 -13.81 16.31 -6.54
C ASP A 146 -13.46 15.43 -5.33
N TRP A 147 -12.33 14.72 -5.38
CA TRP A 147 -11.83 13.96 -4.23
C TRP A 147 -11.55 14.86 -3.03
N LEU A 148 -10.85 15.98 -3.24
CA LEU A 148 -10.50 16.91 -2.16
C LEU A 148 -11.75 17.54 -1.52
N ASN A 149 -12.73 17.91 -2.34
CA ASN A 149 -13.97 18.53 -1.88
C ASN A 149 -14.92 17.52 -1.22
N GLY A 150 -14.93 16.27 -1.67
CA GLY A 150 -15.73 15.19 -1.11
C GLY A 150 -15.10 14.48 0.10
N ALA A 151 -13.80 14.65 0.34
CA ALA A 151 -13.10 14.02 1.45
C ALA A 151 -13.56 14.59 2.81
N SER A 152 -13.72 13.72 3.82
CA SER A 152 -13.95 14.18 5.19
C SER A 152 -12.73 14.91 5.75
N ASP A 153 -12.90 15.70 6.80
CA ASP A 153 -11.78 16.36 7.48
C ASP A 153 -10.73 15.36 7.96
N ARG A 154 -11.19 14.23 8.53
CA ARG A 154 -10.31 13.12 8.93
C ARG A 154 -9.49 12.59 7.75
N ALA A 155 -10.10 12.45 6.57
CA ALA A 155 -9.42 11.96 5.37
C ALA A 155 -8.39 12.98 4.85
N LEU A 156 -8.67 14.28 4.92
CA LEU A 156 -7.71 15.33 4.58
C LEU A 156 -6.54 15.40 5.57
N LEU A 157 -6.80 15.26 6.87
CA LEU A 157 -5.73 15.15 7.87
C LEU A 157 -4.88 13.90 7.67
N MET A 158 -5.48 12.75 7.34
CA MET A 158 -4.70 11.56 6.97
C MET A 158 -3.89 11.79 5.68
N ALA A 159 -4.47 12.51 4.72
CA ALA A 159 -3.83 12.83 3.45
C ALA A 159 -2.71 13.87 3.59
N SER A 160 -2.65 14.65 4.67
CA SER A 160 -1.57 15.62 4.91
C SER A 160 -0.28 14.93 5.37
N ILE A 161 -0.34 13.70 5.89
CA ILE A 161 0.82 12.95 6.39
C ILE A 161 1.62 12.37 5.24
N GLY A 162 2.83 12.86 5.02
CA GLY A 162 3.73 12.40 3.97
C GLY A 162 3.94 13.45 2.88
N ASN A 163 5.01 13.26 2.12
CA ASN A 163 5.53 14.25 1.17
C ASN A 163 5.73 13.61 -0.21
N ASP A 164 6.26 14.40 -1.14
CA ASP A 164 6.70 13.99 -2.48
C ASP A 164 5.61 13.35 -3.39
N PRO A 165 4.56 14.11 -3.78
CA PRO A 165 4.24 15.48 -3.36
C PRO A 165 3.52 15.52 -2.01
N SER A 166 3.59 16.65 -1.29
CA SER A 166 2.73 16.88 -0.12
C SER A 166 1.28 17.15 -0.55
N LEU A 167 0.31 17.00 0.37
CA LEU A 167 -1.08 17.40 0.08
C LEU A 167 -1.17 18.90 -0.24
N ALA A 168 -0.33 19.72 0.38
CA ALA A 168 -0.25 21.15 0.11
C ALA A 168 0.10 21.42 -1.36
N ASP A 169 1.05 20.67 -1.92
CA ASP A 169 1.43 20.80 -3.33
C ASP A 169 0.29 20.38 -4.26
N VAL A 170 -0.44 19.31 -3.91
CA VAL A 170 -1.61 18.88 -4.66
C VAL A 170 -2.70 19.96 -4.67
N ILE A 171 -3.02 20.54 -3.49
CA ILE A 171 -4.01 21.62 -3.38
C ILE A 171 -3.58 22.84 -4.19
N ARG A 172 -2.31 23.26 -4.09
CA ARG A 172 -1.76 24.37 -4.87
C ARG A 172 -1.79 24.10 -6.37
N MET A 173 -1.68 22.84 -6.79
CA MET A 173 -1.68 22.47 -8.21
C MET A 173 -3.08 22.49 -8.82
N VAL A 174 -4.06 21.95 -8.10
CA VAL A 174 -5.41 21.77 -8.66
C VAL A 174 -6.36 22.91 -8.31
N HIS A 175 -6.04 23.72 -7.30
CA HIS A 175 -6.87 24.83 -6.83
C HIS A 175 -8.34 24.40 -6.63
N PRO A 176 -8.63 23.50 -5.66
CA PRO A 176 -10.01 23.12 -5.38
C PRO A 176 -10.77 24.35 -4.88
N ARG A 177 -12.03 24.51 -5.34
CA ARG A 177 -12.91 25.55 -4.81
C ARG A 177 -13.60 25.00 -3.56
N PRO A 178 -13.32 25.52 -2.35
CA PRO A 178 -13.99 25.07 -1.14
C PRO A 178 -15.49 25.40 -1.22
N ALA A 179 -16.33 24.48 -0.76
CA ALA A 179 -17.78 24.67 -0.73
C ALA A 179 -18.26 25.52 0.45
N THR A 180 -17.47 25.58 1.51
CA THR A 180 -17.84 26.15 2.81
C THR A 180 -16.65 26.87 3.46
N ARG A 181 -16.92 27.76 4.42
CA ARG A 181 -15.89 28.60 5.08
C ARG A 181 -14.93 27.80 5.96
N ASP A 182 -15.42 26.76 6.63
CA ASP A 182 -14.63 25.77 7.37
C ASP A 182 -13.69 24.99 6.43
N ARG A 183 -14.18 24.58 5.25
CA ARG A 183 -13.33 23.93 4.25
C ARG A 183 -12.25 24.86 3.72
N GLU A 184 -12.60 26.12 3.47
CA GLU A 184 -11.65 27.16 3.07
C GLU A 184 -10.56 27.35 4.14
N ALA A 185 -10.94 27.44 5.41
CA ALA A 185 -10.01 27.53 6.53
C ALA A 185 -9.08 26.30 6.60
N LEU A 186 -9.63 25.09 6.45
CA LEU A 186 -8.84 23.85 6.45
C LEU A 186 -7.86 23.80 5.26
N TYR A 187 -8.27 24.19 4.05
CA TYR A 187 -7.36 24.27 2.91
C TYR A 187 -6.28 25.32 3.12
N ALA A 188 -6.63 26.50 3.64
CA ALA A 188 -5.67 27.53 4.00
C ALA A 188 -4.64 27.01 5.01
N TRP A 189 -5.08 26.33 6.07
CA TRP A 189 -4.21 25.68 7.04
C TRP A 189 -3.28 24.64 6.39
N LEU A 190 -3.84 23.74 5.58
CA LEU A 190 -3.08 22.67 4.90
C LEU A 190 -1.99 23.21 3.96
N ILE A 191 -2.19 24.36 3.34
CA ILE A 191 -1.19 25.00 2.46
C ILE A 191 -0.29 26.01 3.18
N GLY A 192 -0.42 26.15 4.51
CA GLY A 192 0.39 27.05 5.33
C GLY A 192 0.02 28.54 5.19
N ARG A 193 -1.23 28.86 4.86
CA ARG A 193 -1.75 30.22 4.86
C ARG A 193 -2.46 30.54 6.18
N PRO A 194 -2.49 31.83 6.59
CA PRO A 194 -3.32 32.26 7.71
C PRO A 194 -4.78 31.85 7.52
N CYS A 195 -5.41 31.38 8.59
CA CYS A 195 -6.81 30.99 8.62
C CYS A 195 -7.41 31.27 10.00
N ASP A 196 -8.73 31.34 10.07
CA ASP A 196 -9.45 31.41 11.33
C ASP A 196 -9.49 30.02 12.00
N VAL A 197 -8.80 29.89 13.13
CA VAL A 197 -8.67 28.62 13.86
C VAL A 197 -10.04 28.12 14.36
N SER A 198 -10.98 29.02 14.65
CA SER A 198 -12.32 28.64 15.12
C SER A 198 -13.15 27.92 14.06
N LEU A 199 -12.78 28.06 12.79
CA LEU A 199 -13.40 27.39 11.65
C LEU A 199 -12.75 26.05 11.30
N LEU A 200 -11.65 25.68 11.97
CA LEU A 200 -11.00 24.39 11.74
C LEU A 200 -11.80 23.24 12.37
N PRO A 201 -11.63 22.00 11.89
CA PRO A 201 -12.27 20.84 12.52
C PRO A 201 -11.87 20.72 14.00
N GLN A 202 -12.80 20.33 14.88
CA GLN A 202 -12.58 20.30 16.33
C GLN A 202 -11.31 19.52 16.70
N ALA A 203 -11.11 18.33 16.13
CA ALA A 203 -9.92 17.51 16.37
C ALA A 203 -8.60 18.25 16.05
N LEU A 204 -8.59 19.13 15.05
CA LEU A 204 -7.43 19.93 14.71
C LEU A 204 -7.25 21.12 15.68
N GLN A 205 -8.35 21.73 16.14
CA GLN A 205 -8.30 22.75 17.20
C GLN A 205 -7.71 22.17 18.49
N ASP A 206 -8.20 20.99 18.89
CA ASP A 206 -7.73 20.26 20.07
C ASP A 206 -6.24 19.92 19.93
N TRP A 207 -5.81 19.48 18.74
CA TRP A 207 -4.40 19.21 18.48
C TRP A 207 -3.51 20.45 18.55
N LEU A 208 -3.97 21.59 18.02
CA LEU A 208 -3.23 22.86 18.13
C LEU A 208 -3.12 23.32 19.59
N ALA A 209 -4.19 23.19 20.38
CA ALA A 209 -4.21 23.53 21.80
C ALA A 209 -3.30 22.60 22.61
N PHE A 210 -3.41 21.28 22.37
CA PHE A 210 -2.60 20.27 23.03
C PHE A 210 -1.11 20.47 22.71
N ARG A 211 -0.76 20.68 21.44
CA ARG A 211 0.63 20.92 21.03
C ARG A 211 1.26 22.13 21.73
N LYS A 212 0.47 23.15 22.05
CA LYS A 212 0.94 24.37 22.74
C LYS A 212 1.05 24.19 24.26
N THR A 213 0.15 23.41 24.85
CA THR A 213 -0.02 23.35 26.32
C THR A 213 0.50 22.06 26.95
N GLY A 214 0.60 20.97 26.17
CA GLY A 214 0.88 19.61 26.65
C GLY A 214 -0.19 19.04 27.59
N LYS A 215 -1.37 19.67 27.65
CA LYS A 215 -2.41 19.37 28.64
C LYS A 215 -3.74 19.03 27.96
N GLY A 216 -4.54 18.23 28.67
CA GLY A 216 -5.87 17.82 28.23
C GLY A 216 -5.90 16.38 27.70
N GLU A 217 -7.04 16.03 27.11
CA GLU A 217 -7.23 14.74 26.45
C GLU A 217 -6.40 14.63 25.16
N VAL A 218 -6.03 13.41 24.80
CA VAL A 218 -5.32 13.15 23.55
C VAL A 218 -6.25 13.46 22.37
N PRO A 219 -5.87 14.37 21.44
CA PRO A 219 -6.72 14.74 20.32
C PRO A 219 -6.99 13.57 19.35
N ASP A 220 -8.21 13.46 18.81
CA ASP A 220 -8.56 12.47 17.77
C ASP A 220 -8.05 12.88 16.38
N VAL A 221 -6.73 12.92 16.24
CA VAL A 221 -6.04 13.17 14.98
C VAL A 221 -5.36 11.89 14.47
N PRO A 222 -4.88 11.86 13.21
CA PRO A 222 -4.03 10.76 12.76
C PRO A 222 -2.89 10.42 13.73
N PHE A 223 -2.62 9.13 13.91
CA PHE A 223 -1.55 8.65 14.80
C PHE A 223 -0.19 9.31 14.54
N GLN A 224 0.17 9.52 13.27
CA GLN A 224 1.45 10.12 12.89
C GLN A 224 1.54 11.62 13.26
N MET A 225 0.41 12.28 13.54
CA MET A 225 0.40 13.63 14.11
C MET A 225 0.60 13.59 15.63
N LEU A 226 0.16 12.53 16.30
CA LEU A 226 0.40 12.31 17.73
C LEU A 226 1.86 11.98 18.03
N THR A 227 2.55 11.27 17.13
CA THR A 227 3.98 10.93 17.29
C THR A 227 4.92 12.14 17.28
N GLN A 228 4.42 13.32 16.93
CA GLN A 228 5.18 14.59 16.97
C GLN A 228 5.00 15.34 18.29
N LEU A 229 4.12 14.85 19.17
CA LEU A 229 3.82 15.46 20.46
C LEU A 229 4.65 14.81 21.56
N GLU A 230 4.93 15.57 22.60
CA GLU A 230 5.50 15.04 23.85
C GLU A 230 4.35 14.43 24.67
N LEU A 231 4.21 13.11 24.61
CA LEU A 231 3.16 12.35 25.29
C LEU A 231 3.76 11.53 26.43
N SER A 232 3.02 11.42 27.53
CA SER A 232 3.38 10.56 28.66
C SER A 232 3.18 9.07 28.34
N PRO A 233 3.83 8.15 29.08
CA PRO A 233 3.58 6.71 28.93
C PRO A 233 2.10 6.34 29.05
N ALA A 234 1.37 6.95 29.99
CA ALA A 234 -0.07 6.78 30.15
C ALA A 234 -0.88 7.21 28.92
N GLN A 235 -0.51 8.32 28.26
CA GLN A 235 -1.17 8.76 27.02
C GLN A 235 -0.85 7.81 25.86
N TRP A 236 0.39 7.32 25.75
CA TRP A 236 0.74 6.30 24.78
C TRP A 236 0.00 4.99 25.00
N ALA A 237 -0.20 4.59 26.26
CA ALA A 237 -1.02 3.44 26.62
C ALA A 237 -2.48 3.63 26.21
N GLN A 238 -3.07 4.81 26.47
CA GLN A 238 -4.42 5.14 26.02
C GLN A 238 -4.55 5.02 24.49
N ILE A 239 -3.58 5.54 23.74
CA ILE A 239 -3.53 5.45 22.28
C ILE A 239 -3.42 4.00 21.81
N ALA A 240 -2.59 3.18 22.46
CA ALA A 240 -2.41 1.78 22.12
C ALA A 240 -3.69 0.96 22.36
N ARG A 241 -4.42 1.23 23.44
CA ARG A 241 -5.67 0.54 23.80
C ARG A 241 -6.86 0.95 22.92
N GLY A 242 -6.95 2.23 22.56
CA GLY A 242 -8.02 2.77 21.71
C GLY A 242 -7.74 2.74 20.20
N GLY A 243 -6.56 2.27 19.80
CA GLY A 243 -6.10 2.29 18.42
C GLY A 243 -6.78 1.25 17.52
N SER A 244 -6.84 1.53 16.21
CA SER A 244 -7.25 0.50 15.26
C SER A 244 -6.20 -0.60 15.16
N TRP A 245 -6.63 -1.82 14.84
CA TRP A 245 -5.75 -2.99 14.77
C TRP A 245 -4.48 -2.77 13.94
N GLN A 246 -4.60 -2.19 12.73
CA GLN A 246 -3.42 -1.92 11.88
C GLN A 246 -2.50 -0.85 12.45
N MET A 247 -3.05 0.16 13.11
CA MET A 247 -2.26 1.22 13.74
C MET A 247 -1.49 0.66 14.94
N VAL A 248 -2.14 -0.17 15.76
CA VAL A 248 -1.49 -0.85 16.88
C VAL A 248 -0.38 -1.77 16.39
N ARG A 249 -0.66 -2.65 15.42
CA ARG A 249 0.33 -3.56 14.82
C ARG A 249 1.54 -2.81 14.25
N GLN A 250 1.33 -1.71 13.53
CA GLN A 250 2.43 -0.92 12.95
C GLN A 250 3.17 -0.08 13.99
N GLY A 251 2.51 0.25 15.10
CA GLY A 251 3.02 1.13 16.15
C GLY A 251 3.72 0.42 17.31
N LEU A 252 3.74 -0.92 17.37
CA LEU A 252 4.25 -1.69 18.52
C LEU A 252 5.61 -1.19 19.03
N ASN A 253 6.60 -1.04 18.15
CA ASN A 253 7.94 -0.57 18.56
C ASN A 253 7.92 0.89 19.04
N THR A 254 7.02 1.72 18.52
CA THR A 254 6.83 3.10 19.01
C THR A 254 6.23 3.09 20.41
N PHE A 255 5.18 2.30 20.65
CA PHE A 255 4.57 2.17 21.98
C PHE A 255 5.57 1.64 23.02
N LEU A 256 6.39 0.66 22.64
CA LEU A 256 7.45 0.15 23.50
C LEU A 256 8.48 1.24 23.84
N ARG A 257 8.98 1.96 22.83
CA ARG A 257 9.99 3.02 23.01
C ARG A 257 9.52 4.13 23.95
N HIS A 258 8.22 4.43 23.94
CA HIS A 258 7.62 5.45 24.80
C HIS A 258 7.03 4.91 26.10
N GLY A 259 7.31 3.64 26.46
CA GLY A 259 6.96 3.09 27.77
C GLY A 259 5.49 2.73 27.96
N ALA A 260 4.67 2.71 26.89
CA ALA A 260 3.23 2.42 26.97
C ALA A 260 2.94 1.06 27.64
N PHE A 261 3.81 0.08 27.40
CA PHE A 261 3.69 -1.28 27.94
C PHE A 261 4.12 -1.42 29.40
N GLY A 262 4.62 -0.35 30.03
CA GLY A 262 4.81 -0.28 31.48
C GLY A 262 3.53 0.04 32.25
N GLU A 263 2.50 0.56 31.57
CA GLU A 263 1.20 0.88 32.17
C GLU A 263 0.35 -0.38 32.36
N ALA A 264 -0.22 -0.55 33.55
CA ALA A 264 -0.94 -1.76 33.94
C ALA A 264 -2.12 -2.06 33.01
N GLY A 265 -2.19 -3.29 32.47
CA GLY A 265 -3.24 -3.73 31.56
C GLY A 265 -2.97 -3.45 30.07
N THR A 266 -2.00 -2.59 29.72
CA THR A 266 -1.77 -2.23 28.30
C THR A 266 -1.32 -3.43 27.47
N VAL A 267 -0.47 -4.29 28.03
CA VAL A 267 0.05 -5.47 27.33
C VAL A 267 -1.09 -6.44 27.02
N GLU A 268 -1.95 -6.68 28.01
CA GLU A 268 -3.11 -7.56 27.92
C GLU A 268 -4.13 -7.04 26.90
N ASP A 269 -4.47 -5.75 26.99
CA ASP A 269 -5.42 -5.09 26.08
C ASP A 269 -4.92 -5.14 24.62
N VAL A 270 -3.65 -4.82 24.39
CA VAL A 270 -3.05 -4.85 23.05
C VAL A 270 -2.94 -6.27 22.53
N ALA A 271 -2.55 -7.24 23.35
CA ALA A 271 -2.47 -8.63 22.95
C ALA A 271 -3.87 -9.21 22.62
N ALA A 272 -4.91 -8.82 23.36
CA ALA A 272 -6.29 -9.19 23.09
C ALA A 272 -6.78 -8.59 21.77
N LEU A 273 -6.53 -7.30 21.53
CA LEU A 273 -6.85 -6.64 20.27
C LEU A 273 -6.16 -7.33 19.09
N LEU A 274 -4.87 -7.68 19.22
CA LEU A 274 -4.13 -8.35 18.16
C LEU A 274 -4.71 -9.72 17.80
N ARG A 275 -5.33 -10.43 18.76
CA ARG A 275 -6.00 -11.73 18.60
C ARG A 275 -7.45 -11.65 18.14
N ASP A 276 -8.04 -10.47 18.08
CA ASP A 276 -9.44 -10.30 17.68
C ASP A 276 -9.66 -10.73 16.22
N GLU A 277 -10.38 -11.85 16.03
CA GLU A 277 -10.64 -12.44 14.72
C GLU A 277 -11.38 -11.48 13.78
N GLU A 278 -12.33 -10.70 14.29
CA GLU A 278 -13.13 -9.77 13.50
C GLU A 278 -12.29 -8.55 13.10
N ALA A 279 -11.45 -8.06 14.01
CA ALA A 279 -10.50 -6.99 13.71
C ALA A 279 -9.47 -7.43 12.66
N ILE A 280 -8.91 -8.65 12.77
CA ILE A 280 -8.00 -9.23 11.77
C ILE A 280 -8.69 -9.36 10.41
N ARG A 281 -9.93 -9.88 10.39
CA ARG A 281 -10.70 -10.06 9.15
C ARG A 281 -11.04 -8.73 8.48
N LYS A 282 -11.49 -7.74 9.25
CA LYS A 282 -11.70 -6.36 8.76
C LYS A 282 -10.39 -5.75 8.27
N ALA A 283 -9.28 -6.09 8.92
CA ALA A 283 -7.98 -5.56 8.57
C ALA A 283 -7.43 -6.09 7.24
N ARG A 284 -7.93 -7.24 6.77
CA ARG A 284 -7.51 -7.91 5.53
C ARG A 284 -5.99 -8.09 5.47
N VAL A 285 -5.38 -8.36 6.61
CA VAL A 285 -3.95 -8.57 6.74
C VAL A 285 -3.60 -9.94 6.15
N PHE A 286 -2.57 -10.00 5.31
CA PHE A 286 -2.06 -11.29 4.84
C PHE A 286 -1.16 -11.94 5.90
N PRO A 287 -1.13 -13.27 6.01
CA PRO A 287 -0.28 -13.98 6.98
C PRO A 287 1.18 -13.55 6.94
N TYR A 288 1.75 -13.33 5.74
CA TYR A 288 3.13 -12.89 5.60
C TYR A 288 3.38 -11.51 6.25
N GLN A 289 2.40 -10.60 6.26
CA GLN A 289 2.54 -9.27 6.88
C GLN A 289 2.64 -9.36 8.40
N LEU A 290 2.01 -10.37 8.99
CA LEU A 290 2.10 -10.69 10.41
C LEU A 290 3.42 -11.37 10.74
N MET A 291 3.88 -12.30 9.90
CA MET A 291 5.24 -12.87 9.98
C MET A 291 6.30 -11.75 9.95
N VAL A 292 6.19 -10.80 9.00
CA VAL A 292 7.08 -9.64 8.93
C VAL A 292 7.01 -8.80 10.20
N ALA A 293 5.81 -8.59 10.75
CA ALA A 293 5.64 -7.82 11.98
C ALA A 293 6.37 -8.50 13.15
N ALA A 294 6.14 -9.80 13.35
CA ALA A 294 6.78 -10.59 14.40
C ALA A 294 8.31 -10.65 14.26
N GLN A 295 8.84 -10.63 13.03
CA GLN A 295 10.29 -10.59 12.80
C GLN A 295 10.94 -9.21 13.03
N ASN A 296 10.15 -8.13 13.06
CA ASN A 296 10.65 -6.76 13.18
C ASN A 296 10.27 -6.08 14.50
N VAL A 297 9.54 -6.74 15.38
CA VAL A 297 9.37 -6.23 16.74
C VAL A 297 10.72 -6.23 17.47
N ASP A 298 10.89 -5.27 18.37
CA ASP A 298 12.07 -5.18 19.21
C ASP A 298 12.22 -6.44 20.10
N ALA A 299 13.45 -6.83 20.41
CA ALA A 299 13.72 -7.99 21.27
C ALA A 299 13.18 -7.80 22.71
N ALA A 300 13.01 -6.55 23.16
CA ALA A 300 12.42 -6.22 24.45
C ALA A 300 10.88 -6.23 24.45
N MET A 301 10.23 -6.58 23.33
CA MET A 301 8.78 -6.65 23.24
C MET A 301 8.21 -7.68 24.23
N PRO A 302 7.14 -7.34 25.00
CA PRO A 302 6.50 -8.29 25.89
C PRO A 302 6.07 -9.57 25.17
N ARG A 303 6.40 -10.72 25.77
CA ARG A 303 6.15 -12.05 25.18
C ARG A 303 4.70 -12.26 24.77
N ALA A 304 3.74 -11.78 25.56
CA ALA A 304 2.31 -11.88 25.26
C ALA A 304 1.91 -11.21 23.93
N ILE A 305 2.58 -10.10 23.56
CA ILE A 305 2.34 -9.41 22.28
C ILE A 305 2.97 -10.19 21.12
N VAL A 306 4.17 -10.75 21.32
CA VAL A 306 4.82 -11.59 20.30
C VAL A 306 3.98 -12.84 20.01
N GLU A 307 3.50 -13.52 21.06
CA GLU A 307 2.59 -14.66 20.93
C GLU A 307 1.26 -14.25 20.27
N ALA A 308 0.71 -13.07 20.59
CA ALA A 308 -0.49 -12.56 19.94
C ALA A 308 -0.30 -12.32 18.43
N LEU A 309 0.90 -11.91 17.99
CA LEU A 309 1.20 -11.79 16.55
C LEU A 309 1.27 -13.16 15.87
N HIS A 310 1.77 -14.20 16.55
CA HIS A 310 1.75 -15.57 16.03
C HIS A 310 0.33 -16.11 15.93
N ASP A 311 -0.49 -15.92 16.97
CA ASP A 311 -1.91 -16.32 16.96
C ASP A 311 -2.67 -15.59 15.85
N ALA A 312 -2.44 -14.29 15.69
CA ALA A 312 -3.02 -13.51 14.60
C ALA A 312 -2.64 -14.05 13.22
N MET A 313 -1.41 -14.56 13.07
CA MET A 313 -0.93 -15.14 11.81
C MET A 313 -1.69 -16.42 11.46
N GLU A 314 -1.90 -17.30 12.44
CA GLU A 314 -2.71 -18.51 12.30
C GLU A 314 -4.17 -18.19 11.95
N ILE A 315 -4.76 -17.19 12.63
CA ILE A 315 -6.11 -16.70 12.32
C ILE A 315 -6.17 -16.15 10.90
N ALA A 316 -5.19 -15.33 10.49
CA ALA A 316 -5.15 -14.76 9.15
C ALA A 316 -5.00 -15.84 8.07
N ALA A 317 -4.31 -16.95 8.33
CA ALA A 317 -4.16 -18.05 7.38
C ALA A 317 -5.48 -18.74 7.05
N ARG A 318 -6.46 -18.71 7.96
CA ARG A 318 -7.82 -19.23 7.70
C ARG A 318 -8.56 -18.45 6.61
N ASN A 319 -8.13 -17.23 6.29
CA ASN A 319 -8.70 -16.42 5.22
C ASN A 319 -8.20 -16.83 3.82
N VAL A 320 -7.22 -17.73 3.73
CA VAL A 320 -6.70 -18.22 2.44
C VAL A 320 -7.71 -19.20 1.81
N PRO A 321 -8.10 -19.02 0.53
CA PRO A 321 -9.04 -19.92 -0.13
C PRO A 321 -8.57 -21.38 -0.10
N LYS A 322 -9.50 -22.30 0.18
CA LYS A 322 -9.23 -23.74 0.07
C LYS A 322 -9.24 -24.14 -1.40
N ILE A 323 -8.16 -24.78 -1.83
CA ILE A 323 -8.06 -25.39 -3.17
C ILE A 323 -8.49 -26.84 -3.03
N ALA A 324 -9.54 -27.24 -3.76
CA ALA A 324 -10.00 -28.62 -3.77
C ALA A 324 -9.05 -29.52 -4.60
N GLY A 325 -8.99 -30.80 -4.24
CA GLY A 325 -8.20 -31.81 -4.94
C GLY A 325 -6.84 -32.11 -4.28
N GLN A 326 -6.01 -32.88 -4.97
CA GLN A 326 -4.66 -33.21 -4.53
C GLN A 326 -3.71 -32.09 -4.96
N VAL A 327 -3.15 -31.38 -3.98
CA VAL A 327 -2.23 -30.26 -4.22
C VAL A 327 -0.80 -30.73 -3.96
N VAL A 328 0.07 -30.56 -4.95
CA VAL A 328 1.51 -30.73 -4.79
C VAL A 328 2.13 -29.34 -4.74
N VAL A 329 2.86 -29.03 -3.67
CA VAL A 329 3.58 -27.77 -3.51
C VAL A 329 5.06 -28.02 -3.76
N ALA A 330 5.60 -27.45 -4.83
CA ALA A 330 7.01 -27.56 -5.22
C ALA A 330 7.65 -26.15 -5.20
N PRO A 331 8.08 -25.66 -4.02
CA PRO A 331 8.71 -24.34 -3.94
C PRO A 331 10.06 -24.35 -4.65
N ASP A 332 10.30 -23.36 -5.50
CA ASP A 332 11.62 -23.13 -6.08
C ASP A 332 12.57 -22.63 -4.98
N VAL A 333 13.68 -23.32 -4.78
CA VAL A 333 14.72 -22.99 -3.78
C VAL A 333 16.05 -22.59 -4.43
N SER A 334 16.02 -22.25 -5.72
CA SER A 334 17.19 -21.80 -6.46
C SER A 334 17.72 -20.46 -5.92
N GLY A 335 18.96 -20.12 -6.29
CA GLY A 335 19.63 -18.91 -5.79
C GLY A 335 18.86 -17.61 -6.06
N SER A 336 18.04 -17.55 -7.12
CA SER A 336 17.20 -16.37 -7.40
C SER A 336 16.10 -16.14 -6.35
N MET A 337 15.68 -17.20 -5.66
CA MET A 337 14.64 -17.16 -4.64
C MET A 337 15.16 -16.63 -3.29
N THR A 338 16.48 -16.52 -3.12
CA THR A 338 17.10 -15.92 -1.93
C THR A 338 17.04 -14.39 -1.89
N TRP A 339 16.51 -13.74 -2.94
CA TRP A 339 16.40 -12.29 -3.02
C TRP A 339 15.24 -11.71 -2.22
N ALA A 340 15.35 -10.42 -1.88
CA ALA A 340 14.33 -9.72 -1.12
C ALA A 340 13.03 -9.59 -1.92
N VAL A 341 11.88 -9.92 -1.31
CA VAL A 341 10.57 -9.96 -1.99
C VAL A 341 10.14 -8.60 -2.56
N THR A 342 10.60 -7.50 -1.96
CA THR A 342 10.31 -6.13 -2.43
C THR A 342 11.47 -5.50 -3.21
N GLY A 343 12.42 -6.33 -3.63
CA GLY A 343 13.68 -5.90 -4.21
C GLY A 343 14.63 -5.23 -3.21
N GLN A 344 15.85 -4.96 -3.69
CA GLN A 344 16.87 -4.24 -2.94
C GLN A 344 16.67 -2.73 -3.09
N ARG A 345 16.77 -2.01 -1.97
CA ARG A 345 16.69 -0.55 -1.88
C ARG A 345 17.67 -0.06 -0.80
N VAL A 346 18.40 1.01 -1.08
CA VAL A 346 19.32 1.63 -0.11
C VAL A 346 18.54 2.04 1.14
N GLY A 347 18.92 1.49 2.30
CA GLY A 347 18.27 1.77 3.59
C GLY A 347 16.88 1.16 3.81
N ALA A 348 16.31 0.44 2.85
CA ALA A 348 14.93 -0.08 2.92
C ALA A 348 14.74 -1.48 2.31
N THR A 349 15.81 -2.28 2.21
CA THR A 349 15.72 -3.66 1.70
C THR A 349 14.98 -4.55 2.68
N SER A 350 13.99 -5.31 2.18
CA SER A 350 13.23 -6.25 3.02
C SER A 350 14.12 -7.39 3.53
N LYS A 351 13.96 -7.74 4.81
CA LYS A 351 14.54 -8.95 5.40
C LYS A 351 13.86 -10.24 4.89
N VAL A 352 12.65 -10.12 4.35
CA VAL A 352 11.88 -11.26 3.82
C VAL A 352 12.36 -11.62 2.42
N ARG A 353 12.62 -12.91 2.21
CA ARG A 353 13.05 -13.50 0.94
C ARG A 353 11.92 -14.29 0.29
N HIS A 354 12.06 -14.65 -1.00
CA HIS A 354 11.01 -15.40 -1.70
C HIS A 354 10.84 -16.82 -1.16
N VAL A 355 11.91 -17.40 -0.59
CA VAL A 355 11.91 -18.65 0.19
C VAL A 355 12.74 -18.54 1.46
#